data_AF-A0A821JGK9-F1
#
_entry.id   AF-A0A821JGK9-F1
#
_cell.length_a   1.000
_cell.length_b   1.000
_cell.length_c   1.000
_cell.angle_alpha   90.00
_cell.angle_beta   90.00
_cell.angle_gamma   90.00
#
_symmetry.space_group_name_H-M   'P 1'
#
loop_
_entity.id
_entity.type
_entity.pdbx_description
1 polymer ?
#
loop_
_entity_poly.entity_id
_entity_poly.type
_entity_poly.pdbx_seq_one_letter_code
_entity_poly.pdbx_strand_id
1 'polypeptide(L)'
;MAVGTRLILRIANSTIRTNHLVGLQSKCYASTQTTDLKEVLRELIPKEQKRVAAFKAENKDVVIGQVNVDQIYGGMRDIKGLVYETSLLDANEGIRFRGKTIDECQAQLPRAKGGEEPLPEGLFWLLATSQMPTQEQVDWVTREWNNRADIPQHVVTMLNNFPAQLHPMSQLSAAVTVLNLGSKFAKAYSDNVPKSKYWEYTYEDAMDLIAKLPTIA
;
A
#
# COMPACT_ATOMS: atom_id res chain seq x y z
N MET A 1 67.64 33.61 52.77
CA MET A 1 67.55 33.40 54.23
C MET A 1 66.08 33.42 54.58
N ALA A 2 65.47 32.24 54.72
CA ALA A 2 64.98 31.67 56.00
C ALA A 2 63.93 32.60 56.63
N VAL A 3 62.66 32.22 56.72
CA VAL A 3 62.01 31.46 57.81
C VAL A 3 60.61 31.09 57.26
N GLY A 4 59.95 29.96 57.54
CA GLY A 4 60.13 28.98 58.60
C GLY A 4 59.10 27.86 58.44
N THR A 5 59.53 26.72 58.96
CA THR A 5 58.93 25.40 59.04
C THR A 5 57.77 25.33 60.04
N ARG A 6 56.76 24.47 59.80
CA ARG A 6 56.23 23.41 60.71
C ARG A 6 54.70 23.21 60.61
N LEU A 7 54.36 22.06 60.01
CA LEU A 7 53.58 20.95 60.57
C LEU A 7 52.79 21.21 61.89
N ILE A 8 51.47 20.88 61.92
CA ILE A 8 50.82 19.87 62.82
C ILE A 8 49.28 20.06 63.00
N LEU A 9 48.54 18.96 62.74
CA LEU A 9 47.28 18.41 63.34
C LEU A 9 45.86 19.03 63.15
N ARG A 10 45.03 18.22 62.44
CA ARG A 10 43.75 17.55 62.83
C ARG A 10 42.38 18.29 62.95
N ILE A 11 41.44 17.68 62.18
CA ILE A 11 40.01 17.36 62.43
C ILE A 11 38.95 18.45 62.18
N ALA A 12 38.10 18.22 61.16
CA ALA A 12 36.63 18.24 61.27
C ALA A 12 35.92 17.62 60.04
N ASN A 13 35.20 16.51 60.28
CA ASN A 13 33.86 16.10 59.78
C ASN A 13 33.31 16.80 58.50
N SER A 14 32.69 16.16 57.50
CA SER A 14 31.72 15.06 57.52
C SER A 14 31.27 14.67 56.09
N THR A 15 31.01 13.37 55.89
CA THR A 15 29.98 12.76 55.03
C THR A 15 29.95 13.07 53.51
N ILE A 16 30.59 12.19 52.73
CA ILE A 16 30.38 12.02 51.29
C ILE A 16 29.03 11.33 51.05
N ARG A 17 28.07 12.03 50.43
CA ARG A 17 26.86 11.43 49.84
C ARG A 17 27.19 10.93 48.43
N THR A 18 26.83 9.68 48.19
CA THR A 18 26.90 8.95 46.93
C THR A 18 26.01 9.59 45.85
N ASN A 19 26.60 9.98 44.71
CA ASN A 19 25.85 10.35 43.52
C ASN A 19 25.45 9.09 42.75
N HIS A 20 24.15 8.78 42.73
CA HIS A 20 23.56 7.85 41.78
C HIS A 20 23.54 8.48 40.38
N LEU A 21 24.21 7.85 39.43
CA LEU A 21 24.08 8.11 38.00
C LEU A 21 22.70 7.65 37.53
N VAL A 22 21.78 8.59 37.32
CA VAL A 22 20.53 8.32 36.60
C VAL A 22 20.83 8.39 35.11
N GLY A 23 20.90 7.22 34.46
CA GLY A 23 21.04 7.13 33.02
C GLY A 23 19.83 7.72 32.31
N LEU A 24 20.07 8.71 31.44
CA LEU A 24 19.09 9.14 30.45
C LEU A 24 18.85 7.97 29.49
N GLN A 25 17.72 7.27 29.66
CA GLN A 25 17.19 6.40 28.62
C GLN A 25 16.70 7.30 27.47
N SER A 26 17.43 7.29 26.35
CA SER A 26 16.89 7.71 25.06
C SER A 26 15.70 6.81 24.75
N LYS A 27 14.48 7.36 24.88
CA LYS A 27 13.29 6.77 24.27
C LYS A 27 13.46 6.89 22.77
N CYS A 28 13.90 5.81 22.13
CA CYS A 28 13.79 5.66 20.69
C CYS A 28 12.30 5.70 20.36
N TYR A 29 11.84 6.78 19.74
CA TYR A 29 10.54 6.81 19.08
C TYR A 29 10.65 5.90 17.85
N ALA A 30 10.38 4.61 18.04
CA ALA A 30 10.09 3.73 16.91
C ALA A 30 8.82 4.30 16.25
N SER A 31 8.94 4.81 15.02
CA SER A 31 7.76 5.08 14.21
C SER A 31 6.98 3.77 14.13
N THR A 32 5.81 3.72 14.74
CA THR A 32 4.94 2.56 14.71
C THR A 32 4.36 2.51 13.30
N GLN A 33 5.13 1.99 12.34
CA GLN A 33 4.60 1.72 11.01
C GLN A 33 3.56 0.63 11.19
N THR A 34 2.29 1.01 11.09
CA THR A 34 1.16 0.09 11.12
C THR A 34 1.35 -0.95 10.01
N THR A 35 1.09 -2.22 10.34
CA THR A 35 1.08 -3.33 9.38
C THR A 35 -0.25 -3.44 8.65
N ASP A 36 -1.30 -2.76 9.12
CA ASP A 36 -2.61 -2.72 8.47
C ASP A 36 -2.61 -1.75 7.29
N LEU A 37 -2.77 -2.31 6.09
CA LEU A 37 -2.81 -1.56 4.84
C LEU A 37 -3.94 -0.53 4.79
N LYS A 38 -5.10 -0.81 5.40
CA LYS A 38 -6.25 0.09 5.37
C LYS A 38 -6.01 1.34 6.20
N GLU A 39 -5.34 1.19 7.35
CA GLU A 39 -4.95 2.33 8.18
C GLU A 39 -3.88 3.18 7.49
N VAL A 40 -2.88 2.56 6.86
CA VAL A 40 -1.89 3.29 6.05
C VAL A 40 -2.56 4.09 4.94
N LEU A 41 -3.52 3.50 4.22
CA LEU A 41 -4.28 4.21 3.19
C LEU A 41 -5.10 5.36 3.77
N ARG A 42 -5.71 5.19 4.95
CA ARG A 42 -6.48 6.25 5.62
C ARG A 42 -5.63 7.49 5.92
N GLU A 43 -4.35 7.31 6.23
CA GLU A 43 -3.41 8.41 6.45
C GLU A 43 -2.92 9.08 5.16
N LEU A 44 -2.79 8.31 4.07
CA LEU A 44 -2.24 8.79 2.80
C LEU A 44 -3.29 9.49 1.92
N ILE A 45 -4.52 9.00 1.90
CA ILE A 45 -5.60 9.51 1.03
C ILE A 45 -5.83 11.02 1.21
N PRO A 46 -5.92 11.59 2.43
CA PRO A 46 -6.10 13.03 2.61
C PRO A 46 -4.92 13.86 2.07
N LYS A 47 -3.70 13.32 2.09
CA LYS A 47 -2.51 14.00 1.53
C LYS A 47 -2.59 14.06 0.01
N GLU A 48 -2.94 12.93 -0.62
CA GLU A 48 -3.11 12.85 -2.07
C GLU A 48 -4.31 13.69 -2.57
N GLN A 49 -5.42 13.71 -1.83
CA GLN A 49 -6.56 14.58 -2.15
C GLN A 49 -6.16 16.05 -2.17
N LYS A 50 -5.36 16.50 -1.19
CA LYS A 50 -4.83 17.87 -1.15
C LYS A 50 -3.88 18.15 -2.31
N ARG A 51 -2.97 17.22 -2.62
CA ARG A 51 -2.04 17.33 -3.75
C ARG A 51 -2.79 17.50 -5.07
N VAL A 52 -3.77 16.65 -5.34
CA VAL A 52 -4.59 16.70 -6.58
C VAL A 52 -5.42 17.98 -6.63
N ALA A 53 -6.01 18.40 -5.50
CA ALA A 53 -6.76 19.65 -5.43
C ALA A 53 -5.88 20.88 -5.73
N ALA A 54 -4.68 20.95 -5.15
CA ALA A 54 -3.71 22.01 -5.41
C ALA A 54 -3.25 22.00 -6.87
N PHE A 55 -2.84 20.84 -7.38
CA PHE A 55 -2.42 20.67 -8.77
C PHE A 55 -3.50 21.13 -9.76
N LYS A 56 -4.75 20.72 -9.52
CA LYS A 56 -5.89 21.14 -10.36
C LYS A 56 -6.13 22.65 -10.27
N ALA A 57 -6.02 23.25 -9.08
CA ALA A 57 -6.21 24.70 -8.91
C ALA A 57 -5.15 25.51 -9.65
N GLU A 58 -3.90 25.06 -9.61
CA GLU A 58 -2.76 25.70 -10.27
C GLU A 58 -2.76 25.52 -11.79
N ASN A 59 -3.24 24.38 -12.29
CA ASN A 59 -3.07 23.97 -13.70
C ASN A 59 -4.39 23.84 -14.48
N LYS A 60 -5.50 24.41 -13.99
CA LYS A 60 -6.85 24.23 -14.57
C LYS A 60 -6.96 24.61 -16.06
N ASP A 61 -6.18 25.58 -16.52
CA ASP A 61 -6.25 26.12 -17.88
C ASP A 61 -5.07 25.63 -18.76
N VAL A 62 -4.26 24.70 -18.26
CA VAL A 62 -3.10 24.17 -19.00
C VAL A 62 -3.57 23.21 -20.08
N VAL A 63 -3.21 23.51 -21.33
CA VAL A 63 -3.49 22.63 -22.47
C VAL A 63 -2.47 21.49 -22.50
N ILE A 64 -2.95 20.25 -22.31
CA ILE A 64 -2.11 19.04 -22.21
C ILE A 64 -1.90 18.30 -23.55
N GLY A 65 -2.60 18.71 -24.61
CA GLY A 65 -2.51 18.12 -25.94
C GLY A 65 -3.54 18.72 -26.90
N GLN A 66 -3.32 18.54 -28.21
CA GLN A 66 -4.30 18.83 -29.25
C GLN A 66 -4.93 17.51 -29.73
N VAL A 67 -6.19 17.56 -30.12
CA VAL A 67 -6.93 16.40 -30.65
C VAL A 67 -7.31 16.67 -32.10
N ASN A 68 -6.97 15.73 -32.98
CA ASN A 68 -7.36 15.78 -34.39
C ASN A 68 -8.42 14.71 -34.73
N VAL A 69 -8.96 14.78 -35.95
CA VAL A 69 -10.02 13.87 -36.42
C VAL A 69 -9.54 12.41 -36.50
N ASP A 70 -8.29 12.19 -36.91
CA ASP A 70 -7.71 10.86 -37.04
C ASP A 70 -7.61 10.14 -35.69
N GLN A 71 -7.21 10.85 -34.63
CA GLN A 71 -7.16 10.29 -33.27
C GLN A 71 -8.54 9.92 -32.74
N ILE A 72 -9.61 10.61 -33.16
CA ILE A 72 -10.99 10.28 -32.77
C ILE A 72 -11.43 8.97 -33.44
N TYR A 73 -11.25 8.84 -34.76
CA TYR A 73 -11.62 7.62 -35.49
C TYR A 73 -10.66 6.45 -35.20
N GLY A 74 -9.42 6.75 -34.81
CA GLY A 74 -8.40 5.77 -34.44
C GLY A 74 -8.47 5.28 -32.99
N GLY A 75 -9.54 5.60 -32.25
CA GLY A 75 -9.76 5.08 -30.90
C GLY A 75 -8.92 5.76 -29.81
N MET A 76 -8.84 7.09 -29.83
CA MET A 76 -8.10 7.91 -28.85
C MET A 76 -6.58 7.65 -28.82
N ARG A 77 -6.01 7.16 -29.92
CA ARG A 77 -4.57 6.92 -30.04
C ARG A 77 -3.78 8.21 -29.74
N ASP A 78 -2.80 8.09 -28.85
CA ASP A 78 -1.92 9.17 -28.39
C ASP A 78 -2.64 10.36 -27.71
N ILE A 79 -3.91 10.20 -27.33
CA ILE A 79 -4.64 11.18 -26.52
C ILE A 79 -4.44 10.88 -25.03
N LYS A 80 -3.94 11.86 -24.26
CA LYS A 80 -3.89 11.79 -22.79
C LYS A 80 -5.31 12.02 -22.22
N GLY A 81 -6.09 10.94 -22.09
CA GLY A 81 -7.51 11.00 -21.71
C GLY A 81 -7.86 10.59 -20.27
N LEU A 82 -6.94 9.95 -19.54
CA LEU A 82 -7.19 9.49 -18.17
C LEU A 82 -6.00 9.73 -17.25
N VAL A 83 -6.28 9.78 -15.95
CA VAL A 83 -5.28 9.80 -14.88
C VAL A 83 -5.14 8.38 -14.33
N TYR A 84 -3.91 7.87 -14.29
CA TYR A 84 -3.58 6.55 -13.74
C TYR A 84 -2.31 6.67 -12.90
N GLU A 85 -2.43 6.45 -11.59
CA GLU A 85 -1.40 6.82 -10.61
C GLU A 85 -0.44 5.67 -10.24
N THR A 86 -0.85 4.42 -10.48
CA THR A 86 -0.12 3.24 -9.97
C THR A 86 1.13 2.92 -10.78
N SER A 87 1.08 3.12 -12.10
CA SER A 87 2.21 2.90 -13.00
C SER A 87 2.24 3.87 -14.18
N LEU A 88 3.43 4.06 -14.73
CA LEU A 88 3.68 4.86 -15.93
C LEU A 88 4.64 4.11 -16.86
N LEU A 89 4.31 4.08 -18.15
CA LEU A 89 5.16 3.49 -19.18
C LEU A 89 6.15 4.52 -19.70
N ASP A 90 7.44 4.31 -19.44
CA ASP A 90 8.56 5.05 -20.01
C ASP A 90 8.93 4.44 -21.37
N ALA A 91 9.17 5.27 -22.38
CA ALA A 91 9.50 4.81 -23.73
C ALA A 91 10.87 4.12 -23.82
N ASN A 92 11.81 4.45 -22.93
CA ASN A 92 13.17 3.93 -22.94
C ASN A 92 13.38 2.83 -21.89
N GLU A 93 12.86 3.04 -20.68
CA GLU A 93 13.10 2.15 -19.53
C GLU A 93 11.93 1.20 -19.25
N GLY A 94 10.85 1.28 -20.02
CA GLY A 94 9.67 0.42 -19.85
C GLY A 94 8.79 0.84 -18.68
N ILE A 95 8.06 -0.12 -18.11
CA ILE A 95 7.05 0.18 -17.08
C ILE A 95 7.71 0.54 -15.75
N ARG A 96 7.19 1.58 -15.10
CA ARG A 96 7.55 1.96 -13.74
C ARG A 96 6.36 1.79 -12.79
N PHE A 97 6.57 1.15 -11.66
CA PHE A 97 5.58 1.00 -10.58
C PHE A 97 5.86 2.05 -9.51
N ARG A 98 4.99 3.06 -9.39
CA ARG A 98 5.19 4.20 -8.48
C ARG A 98 6.59 4.84 -8.59
N GLY A 99 7.07 4.96 -9.83
CA GLY A 99 8.38 5.53 -10.16
C GLY A 99 9.56 4.55 -10.12
N LYS A 100 9.36 3.29 -9.72
CA LYS A 100 10.40 2.27 -9.64
C LYS A 100 10.43 1.37 -10.88
N THR A 101 11.62 1.04 -11.39
CA THR A 101 11.77 0.06 -12.48
C THR A 101 11.52 -1.37 -11.98
N ILE A 102 11.38 -2.32 -12.90
CA ILE A 102 11.24 -3.74 -12.56
C ILE A 102 12.45 -4.24 -11.76
N ASP A 103 13.66 -3.88 -12.18
CA ASP A 103 14.90 -4.30 -11.50
C ASP A 103 14.98 -3.75 -10.07
N GLU A 104 14.56 -2.49 -9.87
CA GLU A 104 14.47 -1.90 -8.53
C GLU A 104 13.42 -2.59 -7.66
N CYS A 105 12.28 -2.96 -8.25
CA CYS A 105 11.26 -3.75 -7.58
C CYS A 105 11.79 -5.13 -7.18
N GLN A 106 12.47 -5.86 -8.06
CA GLN A 106 13.04 -7.17 -7.75
C GLN A 106 14.12 -7.11 -6.66
N ALA A 107 14.88 -6.01 -6.60
CA ALA A 107 15.92 -5.81 -5.60
C ALA A 107 15.36 -5.42 -4.22
N GLN A 108 14.28 -4.63 -4.17
CA GLN A 108 13.77 -4.03 -2.93
C GLN A 108 12.54 -4.74 -2.36
N LEU A 109 11.73 -5.42 -3.18
CA LEU A 109 10.52 -6.07 -2.71
C LEU A 109 10.86 -7.31 -1.88
N PRO A 110 10.13 -7.55 -0.77
CA PRO A 110 10.28 -8.76 0.02
C PRO A 110 10.02 -10.04 -0.79
N ARG A 111 10.71 -11.12 -0.40
CA ARG A 111 10.69 -12.42 -1.10
C ARG A 111 10.18 -13.50 -0.16
N ALA A 112 9.66 -14.58 -0.73
CA ALA A 112 9.31 -15.76 0.06
C ALA A 112 10.56 -16.38 0.70
N LYS A 113 10.38 -17.08 1.83
CA LYS A 113 11.48 -17.81 2.47
C LYS A 113 12.00 -18.91 1.54
N GLY A 114 13.24 -18.76 1.06
CA GLY A 114 13.84 -19.68 0.09
C GLY A 114 13.43 -19.43 -1.37
N GLY A 115 12.70 -18.34 -1.64
CA GLY A 115 12.39 -17.88 -2.98
C GLY A 115 13.32 -16.76 -3.44
N GLU A 116 13.55 -16.68 -4.74
CA GLU A 116 14.39 -15.64 -5.36
C GLU A 116 13.58 -14.48 -5.95
N GLU A 117 12.28 -14.71 -6.20
CA GLU A 117 11.38 -13.74 -6.83
C GLU A 117 10.60 -12.89 -5.80
N PRO A 118 10.26 -11.63 -6.15
CA PRO A 118 9.49 -10.75 -5.30
C PRO A 118 8.03 -11.21 -5.16
N LEU A 119 7.46 -10.99 -3.98
CA LEU A 119 6.08 -11.38 -3.69
C LEU A 119 5.05 -10.41 -4.32
N PRO A 120 3.98 -10.91 -4.97
CA PRO A 120 2.94 -10.07 -5.55
C PRO A 120 2.17 -9.25 -4.49
N GLU A 121 2.09 -9.73 -3.25
CA GLU A 121 1.58 -9.00 -2.09
C GLU A 121 2.36 -7.70 -1.86
N GLY A 122 3.69 -7.77 -1.97
CA GLY A 122 4.56 -6.62 -1.80
C GLY A 122 4.39 -5.62 -2.93
N LEU A 123 4.23 -6.11 -4.16
CA LEU A 123 3.92 -5.26 -5.31
C LEU A 123 2.56 -4.56 -5.11
N PHE A 124 1.53 -5.28 -4.66
CA PHE A 124 0.22 -4.70 -4.37
C PHE A 124 0.32 -3.58 -3.32
N TRP A 125 1.09 -3.81 -2.24
CA TRP A 125 1.35 -2.77 -1.23
C TRP A 125 2.01 -1.53 -1.83
N LEU A 126 3.03 -1.71 -2.67
CA LEU A 126 3.70 -0.63 -3.37
C LEU A 126 2.70 0.15 -4.24
N LEU A 127 1.88 -0.53 -5.04
CA LEU A 127 0.90 0.10 -5.90
C LEU A 127 -0.16 0.86 -5.09
N ALA A 128 -0.60 0.34 -3.95
CA ALA A 128 -1.60 0.98 -3.10
C ALA A 128 -1.05 2.21 -2.36
N THR A 129 0.15 2.11 -1.78
CA THR A 129 0.68 3.10 -0.83
C THR A 129 1.76 4.02 -1.40
N SER A 130 2.35 3.68 -2.55
CA SER A 130 3.58 4.29 -3.09
C SER A 130 4.82 4.13 -2.17
N GLN A 131 4.77 3.20 -1.23
CA GLN A 131 5.85 2.92 -0.27
C GLN A 131 6.33 1.48 -0.44
N MET A 132 7.63 1.25 -0.24
CA MET A 132 8.18 -0.10 -0.25
C MET A 132 7.78 -0.81 1.05
N PRO A 133 7.12 -1.98 0.99
CA PRO A 133 6.68 -2.69 2.19
C PRO A 133 7.84 -3.33 2.94
N THR A 134 7.66 -3.51 4.25
CA THR A 134 8.48 -4.41 5.06
C THR A 134 8.00 -5.86 4.92
N GLN A 135 8.82 -6.84 5.33
CA GLN A 135 8.40 -8.25 5.34
C GLN A 135 7.15 -8.48 6.20
N GLU A 136 7.04 -7.81 7.35
CA GLU A 136 5.89 -7.94 8.25
C GLU A 136 4.58 -7.43 7.61
N GLN A 137 4.66 -6.37 6.80
CA GLN A 137 3.53 -5.85 6.04
C GLN A 137 3.11 -6.82 4.93
N VAL A 138 4.08 -7.41 4.23
CA VAL A 138 3.81 -8.45 3.22
C VAL A 138 3.15 -9.67 3.86
N ASP A 139 3.69 -10.17 4.97
CA ASP A 139 3.13 -11.31 5.70
C ASP A 139 1.72 -11.01 6.23
N TRP A 140 1.42 -9.75 6.57
CA TRP A 140 0.07 -9.32 6.93
C TRP A 140 -0.88 -9.40 5.72
N VAL A 141 -0.49 -8.90 4.54
CA VAL A 141 -1.28 -9.00 3.31
C VAL A 141 -1.52 -10.47 2.93
N THR A 142 -0.49 -11.31 2.97
CA THR A 142 -0.62 -12.75 2.68
C THR A 142 -1.65 -13.40 3.61
N ARG A 143 -1.62 -13.10 4.92
CA ARG A 143 -2.61 -13.63 5.87
C ARG A 143 -4.01 -13.13 5.57
N GLU A 144 -4.17 -11.84 5.28
CA GLU A 144 -5.48 -11.27 4.94
C GLU A 144 -6.06 -11.89 3.68
N TRP A 145 -5.27 -12.11 2.62
CA TRP A 145 -5.75 -12.78 1.42
C TRP A 145 -6.13 -14.23 1.68
N ASN A 146 -5.32 -14.98 2.42
CA ASN A 146 -5.67 -16.36 2.79
C ASN A 146 -6.99 -16.42 3.59
N ASN A 147 -7.23 -15.47 4.50
CA ASN A 147 -8.48 -15.41 5.26
C ASN A 147 -9.72 -15.04 4.41
N ARG A 148 -9.51 -14.43 3.24
CA ARG A 148 -10.58 -13.93 2.36
C ARG A 148 -10.81 -14.81 1.12
N ALA A 149 -10.00 -15.84 0.92
CA ALA A 149 -9.97 -16.68 -0.28
C ALA A 149 -11.18 -17.61 -0.44
N ASP A 150 -11.99 -17.78 0.61
CA ASP A 150 -13.18 -18.62 0.59
C ASP A 150 -14.22 -18.11 -0.43
N ILE A 151 -14.63 -19.00 -1.34
CA ILE A 151 -15.63 -18.70 -2.36
C ILE A 151 -17.01 -19.26 -1.96
N PRO A 152 -18.11 -18.50 -2.19
CA PRO A 152 -19.45 -18.99 -1.87
C PRO A 152 -19.84 -20.25 -2.67
N GLN A 153 -20.59 -21.15 -2.05
CA GLN A 153 -21.02 -22.41 -2.65
C GLN A 153 -21.78 -22.24 -3.97
N HIS A 154 -22.57 -21.18 -4.12
CA HIS A 154 -23.31 -20.92 -5.36
C HIS A 154 -22.39 -20.64 -6.55
N VAL A 155 -21.21 -20.03 -6.34
CA VAL A 155 -20.20 -19.80 -7.38
C VAL A 155 -19.56 -21.11 -7.79
N VAL A 156 -19.22 -21.96 -6.82
CA VAL A 156 -18.66 -23.30 -7.06
C VAL A 156 -19.62 -24.15 -7.89
N THR A 157 -20.90 -24.18 -7.50
CA THR A 157 -21.94 -24.91 -8.24
C THR A 157 -22.10 -24.38 -9.66
N MET A 158 -22.06 -23.06 -9.86
CA MET A 158 -22.12 -22.48 -11.20
C MET A 158 -20.91 -22.89 -12.05
N LEU A 159 -19.70 -22.79 -11.52
CA LEU A 159 -18.47 -23.16 -12.23
C LEU A 159 -18.50 -24.63 -12.67
N ASN A 160 -18.89 -25.53 -11.76
CA ASN A 160 -19.00 -26.97 -12.05
C ASN A 160 -20.08 -27.31 -13.09
N ASN A 161 -21.06 -26.41 -13.30
CA ASN A 161 -22.13 -26.59 -14.27
C ASN A 161 -21.83 -25.97 -15.64
N PHE A 162 -20.69 -25.28 -15.81
CA PHE A 162 -20.33 -24.75 -17.11
C PHE A 162 -20.02 -25.87 -18.11
N PRO A 163 -20.42 -25.73 -19.39
CA PRO A 163 -20.06 -26.71 -20.39
C PRO A 163 -18.56 -26.66 -20.65
N ALA A 164 -17.94 -27.83 -20.85
CA ALA A 164 -16.49 -27.94 -21.04
C ALA A 164 -15.97 -27.17 -22.27
N GLN A 165 -16.84 -26.84 -23.23
CA GLN A 165 -16.52 -26.07 -24.43
C GLN A 165 -16.49 -24.55 -24.18
N LEU A 166 -16.97 -24.08 -23.02
CA LEU A 166 -16.98 -22.66 -22.69
C LEU A 166 -15.54 -22.16 -22.48
N HIS A 167 -15.19 -21.08 -23.16
CA HIS A 167 -13.85 -20.51 -23.06
C HIS A 167 -13.49 -20.16 -21.61
N PRO A 168 -12.28 -20.49 -21.10
CA PRO A 168 -11.92 -20.25 -19.70
C PRO A 168 -12.09 -18.80 -19.25
N MET A 169 -11.76 -17.83 -20.11
CA MET A 169 -11.98 -16.41 -19.77
C MET A 169 -13.47 -16.04 -19.64
N SER A 170 -14.36 -16.73 -20.35
CA SER A 170 -15.81 -16.53 -20.18
C SER A 170 -16.28 -17.12 -18.85
N GLN A 171 -15.73 -18.26 -18.43
CA GLN A 171 -15.99 -18.85 -17.11
C GLN A 171 -15.52 -17.92 -15.99
N LEU A 172 -14.28 -17.42 -16.08
CA LEU A 172 -13.71 -16.47 -15.13
C LEU A 172 -14.54 -15.18 -15.06
N SER A 173 -14.87 -14.58 -16.19
CA SER A 173 -15.67 -13.35 -16.24
C SER A 173 -17.06 -13.55 -15.64
N ALA A 174 -17.71 -14.69 -15.89
CA ALA A 174 -19.00 -15.01 -15.30
C ALA A 174 -18.90 -15.19 -13.78
N ALA A 175 -17.89 -15.92 -13.30
CA ALA A 175 -17.63 -16.12 -11.89
C ALA A 175 -17.38 -14.80 -11.14
N VAL A 176 -16.52 -13.94 -11.69
CA VAL A 176 -16.24 -12.60 -11.13
C VAL A 176 -17.50 -11.74 -11.09
N THR A 177 -18.36 -11.83 -12.12
CA THR A 177 -19.63 -11.08 -12.14
C THR A 177 -20.58 -11.56 -11.04
N VAL A 178 -20.68 -12.86 -10.81
CA VAL A 178 -21.59 -13.42 -9.78
C VAL A 178 -21.10 -13.15 -8.36
N LEU A 179 -19.78 -13.02 -8.14
CA LEU A 179 -19.22 -12.62 -6.85
C LEU A 179 -19.74 -11.26 -6.34
N ASN A 180 -20.32 -10.42 -7.21
CA ASN A 180 -20.91 -9.14 -6.78
C ASN A 180 -22.03 -9.29 -5.75
N LEU A 181 -22.67 -10.46 -5.64
CA LEU A 181 -23.73 -10.70 -4.66
C LEU A 181 -23.24 -10.47 -3.21
N GLY A 182 -21.94 -10.69 -2.97
CA GLY A 182 -21.27 -10.42 -1.70
C GLY A 182 -20.61 -9.05 -1.60
N SER A 183 -20.81 -8.15 -2.58
CA SER A 183 -20.14 -6.84 -2.62
C SER A 183 -20.58 -5.95 -1.45
N LYS A 184 -19.60 -5.58 -0.62
CA LYS A 184 -19.78 -4.65 0.50
C LYS A 184 -20.02 -3.23 -0.02
N PHE A 185 -19.37 -2.84 -1.13
CA PHE A 185 -19.58 -1.53 -1.76
C PHE A 185 -20.99 -1.39 -2.33
N ALA A 186 -21.51 -2.38 -3.06
CA ALA A 186 -22.86 -2.32 -3.63
C ALA A 186 -23.93 -2.16 -2.53
N LYS A 187 -23.78 -2.89 -1.42
CA LYS A 187 -24.65 -2.76 -0.26
C LYS A 187 -24.51 -1.38 0.41
N ALA A 188 -23.28 -0.96 0.72
CA ALA A 188 -23.02 0.34 1.36
C ALA A 188 -23.50 1.54 0.53
N TYR A 189 -23.39 1.44 -0.81
CA TYR A 189 -23.91 2.45 -1.71
C TYR A 189 -25.43 2.54 -1.65
N SER A 190 -26.12 1.39 -1.62
CA SER A 190 -27.58 1.31 -1.46
C SER A 190 -28.04 1.85 -0.11
N ASP A 191 -27.22 1.69 0.93
CA ASP A 191 -27.43 2.24 2.27
C ASP A 191 -27.09 3.76 2.37
N ASN A 192 -26.81 4.43 1.24
CA ASN A 192 -26.51 5.86 1.15
C ASN A 192 -25.28 6.32 1.97
N VAL A 193 -24.22 5.51 2.00
CA VAL A 193 -22.95 5.90 2.61
C VAL A 193 -22.38 7.17 1.96
N PRO A 194 -21.74 8.08 2.73
CA PRO A 194 -21.15 9.29 2.17
C PRO A 194 -20.02 9.00 1.18
N LYS A 195 -19.91 9.82 0.13
CA LYS A 195 -18.89 9.70 -0.93
C LYS A 195 -17.45 9.64 -0.41
N SER A 196 -17.15 10.32 0.70
CA SER A 196 -15.82 10.31 1.32
C SER A 196 -15.39 8.93 1.83
N LYS A 197 -16.33 8.01 2.06
CA LYS A 197 -16.09 6.65 2.55
C LYS A 197 -16.14 5.57 1.46
N TYR A 198 -16.43 5.92 0.20
CA TYR A 198 -16.52 4.94 -0.89
C TYR A 198 -15.26 4.08 -1.04
N TRP A 199 -14.08 4.69 -0.86
CA TRP A 199 -12.81 3.99 -0.95
C TRP A 199 -12.67 2.88 0.10
N GLU A 200 -13.28 3.03 1.29
CA GLU A 200 -13.17 2.04 2.37
C GLU A 200 -13.83 0.72 1.99
N TYR A 201 -14.99 0.79 1.34
CA TYR A 201 -15.72 -0.39 0.88
C TYR A 201 -15.19 -0.92 -0.46
N THR A 202 -14.69 -0.02 -1.32
CA THR A 202 -13.99 -0.42 -2.56
C THR A 202 -12.71 -1.20 -2.21
N TYR A 203 -11.99 -0.78 -1.18
CA TYR A 203 -10.82 -1.49 -0.66
C TYR A 203 -11.20 -2.90 -0.18
N GLU A 204 -12.28 -3.03 0.59
CA GLU A 204 -12.74 -4.34 1.06
C GLU A 204 -13.07 -5.29 -0.09
N ASP A 205 -13.84 -4.82 -1.07
CA ASP A 205 -14.22 -5.62 -2.22
C ASP A 205 -13.02 -5.96 -3.12
N ALA A 206 -12.06 -5.05 -3.27
CA ALA A 206 -10.82 -5.30 -4.01
C ALA A 206 -9.95 -6.35 -3.33
N MET A 207 -9.79 -6.28 -2.01
CA MET A 207 -9.06 -7.29 -1.22
C MET A 207 -9.75 -8.66 -1.30
N ASP A 208 -11.08 -8.69 -1.16
CA ASP A 208 -11.86 -9.92 -1.26
C ASP A 208 -11.79 -10.52 -2.68
N LEU A 209 -11.81 -9.67 -3.73
CA LEU A 209 -11.71 -10.14 -5.12
C LEU A 209 -10.33 -10.72 -5.41
N ILE A 210 -9.25 -10.00 -5.08
CA ILE A 210 -7.87 -10.48 -5.32
C ILE A 210 -7.63 -11.81 -4.62
N ALA A 211 -8.13 -11.96 -3.39
CA ALA A 211 -8.00 -13.19 -2.62
C ALA A 211 -8.74 -14.39 -3.25
N LYS A 212 -9.91 -14.15 -3.87
CA LYS A 212 -10.76 -15.22 -4.44
C LYS A 212 -10.39 -15.60 -5.87
N LEU A 213 -9.72 -14.72 -6.61
CA LEU A 213 -9.36 -14.95 -8.01
C LEU A 213 -8.53 -16.24 -8.22
N PRO A 214 -7.49 -16.55 -7.42
CA PRO A 214 -6.73 -17.78 -7.56
C PRO A 214 -7.54 -19.06 -7.30
N THR A 215 -8.57 -19.00 -6.46
CA THR A 215 -9.45 -20.15 -6.19
C THR A 215 -10.43 -20.41 -7.34
N ILE A 216 -10.74 -19.37 -8.12
CA ILE A 216 -11.66 -19.45 -9.27
C ILE A 216 -10.92 -19.86 -10.54
N ALA A 217 -9.68 -19.39 -10.72
CA ALA A 217 -8.84 -19.64 -11.89
C ALA A 217 -8.25 -21.05 -11.89
#